data_AF-A0A1M6T1W4-F1
#
_entry.id   AF-A0A1M6T1W4-F1
#
_cell.length_a   1.000
_cell.length_b   1.000
_cell.length_c   1.000
_cell.angle_alpha   90.00
_cell.angle_beta   90.00
_cell.angle_gamma   90.00
#
_symmetry.space_group_name_H-M   'P 1'
#
loop_
_entity.id
_entity.type
_entity.pdbx_description
1 polymer ?
#
loop_
_entity_poly.entity_id
_entity_poly.type
_entity_poly.pdbx_seq_one_letter_code
_entity_poly.pdbx_strand_id
1 'polypeptide(L)'
;MTGKKKKTLIFILFYATLFAFLTGCGLFSSDGDGEALALYPTTAKFVLYGNDFVPNDSAAAYLPTGTLLAVHPNALYTLSFDADSGRKPPKLNLFRVVDSYVGSRTRQLSAEESNGRWYYRFLCEENNSGYWATTLEENGDYYKGTVRNVRYEAEGAYSSHFSVNLVVAGQYGGTADSVSLDSLSKLLLAGFRRYFSSEGIAVDTLFLHYASERNDVKNSYPDDEPWLAGKSSSDVFVTELGGWPNSPEEPEVYNALDLVLVHRIEIAGVLGYSILFAGNFGGGQGSTVVVGTHYMLDSRTEYSQTASEIVNTAIHECAHFLGLRHTTATKSDQAALGDYSIWEDGIADTPHCGQVLNMKMASGESENPVSLLPNVLPKLFFKNAATCPDASNPMFPAASVNTGTFTEGQLSSLAKMIPVYPH
;
A
#
# COMPACT_ATOMS: atom_id res chain seq x y z
N MET A 1 23.12 27.13 -56.77
CA MET A 1 22.57 27.58 -55.47
C MET A 1 23.57 27.26 -54.38
N THR A 2 24.04 28.30 -53.67
CA THR A 2 25.21 28.28 -52.78
C THR A 2 24.92 27.55 -51.45
N GLY A 3 25.92 26.83 -50.92
CA GLY A 3 25.80 25.95 -49.75
C GLY A 3 25.28 26.59 -48.46
N LYS A 4 25.18 27.93 -48.39
CA LYS A 4 24.50 28.64 -47.31
C LYS A 4 22.99 28.40 -47.29
N LYS A 5 22.32 28.27 -48.44
CA LYS A 5 20.85 28.04 -48.48
C LYS A 5 20.44 26.64 -48.02
N LYS A 6 21.30 25.62 -48.16
CA LYS A 6 21.03 24.26 -47.68
C LYS A 6 21.07 24.14 -46.16
N LYS A 7 21.98 24.86 -45.49
CA LYS A 7 22.10 24.83 -44.02
C LYS A 7 20.92 25.52 -43.33
N THR A 8 20.41 26.60 -43.90
CA THR A 8 19.23 27.30 -43.37
C THR A 8 17.95 26.48 -43.52
N LEU A 9 17.79 25.75 -44.63
CA LEU A 9 16.61 24.89 -44.85
C LEU A 9 16.56 23.70 -43.88
N ILE A 10 17.72 23.10 -43.58
CA ILE A 10 17.83 21.98 -42.63
C ILE A 10 17.56 22.46 -41.19
N PHE A 11 18.04 23.63 -40.80
CA PHE A 11 17.76 24.20 -39.47
C PHE A 11 16.27 24.55 -39.28
N ILE A 12 15.61 25.06 -40.32
CA ILE A 12 14.18 25.35 -40.28
C ILE A 12 13.35 24.05 -40.22
N LEU A 13 13.72 23.01 -40.97
CA LEU A 13 13.03 21.72 -40.88
C LEU A 13 13.22 21.05 -39.51
N PHE A 14 14.40 21.18 -38.89
CA PHE A 14 14.68 20.63 -37.56
C PHE A 14 13.91 21.37 -36.47
N TYR A 15 13.81 22.71 -36.54
CA TYR A 15 12.96 23.48 -35.61
C TYR A 15 11.47 23.26 -35.83
N ALA A 16 11.01 23.08 -37.08
CA ALA A 16 9.61 22.80 -37.37
C ALA A 16 9.18 21.39 -36.91
N THR A 17 10.08 20.40 -36.96
CA THR A 17 9.84 19.07 -36.38
C THR A 17 9.94 19.07 -34.86
N LEU A 18 10.86 19.84 -34.26
CA LEU A 18 10.93 20.01 -32.81
C LEU A 18 9.69 20.72 -32.24
N PHE A 19 9.12 21.70 -32.97
CA PHE A 19 7.85 22.34 -32.59
C PHE A 19 6.65 21.39 -32.74
N ALA A 20 6.63 20.52 -33.76
CA ALA A 20 5.56 19.53 -33.92
C ALA A 20 5.55 18.47 -32.81
N PHE A 21 6.70 18.15 -32.21
CA PHE A 21 6.79 17.29 -31.03
C PHE A 21 6.45 18.01 -29.71
N LEU A 22 6.59 19.34 -29.64
CA LEU A 22 6.22 20.13 -28.46
C LEU A 22 4.75 20.61 -28.48
N THR A 23 4.06 20.51 -29.61
CA THR A 23 2.60 20.74 -29.70
C THR A 23 1.76 19.47 -29.54
N GLY A 24 2.38 18.33 -29.20
CA GLY A 24 1.70 17.06 -28.93
C GLY A 24 1.08 16.93 -27.53
N CYS A 25 1.36 17.85 -26.59
CA CYS A 25 0.78 17.87 -25.24
C CYS A 25 -0.49 18.75 -25.14
N GLY A 26 -1.38 18.67 -26.14
CA GLY A 26 -2.55 19.56 -26.26
C GLY A 26 -3.87 18.85 -26.46
N LEU A 27 -4.01 17.61 -25.98
CA LEU A 27 -5.20 16.77 -26.22
C LEU A 27 -6.01 16.48 -24.94
N PHE A 28 -6.11 17.43 -24.01
CA PHE A 28 -7.23 17.45 -23.05
C PHE A 28 -7.67 18.88 -22.83
N SER A 29 -8.84 19.18 -23.38
CA SER A 29 -9.56 20.42 -23.13
C SER A 29 -9.94 20.50 -21.67
N SER A 30 -9.72 21.67 -21.06
CA SER A 30 -10.42 22.10 -19.85
C SER A 30 -11.88 22.40 -20.20
N ASP A 31 -12.62 21.42 -20.71
CA ASP A 31 -14.02 21.60 -21.06
C ASP A 31 -14.88 21.45 -19.80
N GLY A 32 -15.23 22.59 -19.20
CA GLY A 32 -16.24 22.66 -18.15
C GLY A 32 -16.21 23.92 -17.31
N ASP A 33 -16.52 25.08 -17.91
CA ASP A 33 -16.82 26.37 -17.24
C ASP A 33 -18.16 26.35 -16.44
N GLY A 34 -18.60 25.19 -15.95
CA GLY A 34 -19.66 25.11 -14.95
C GLY A 34 -19.03 25.16 -13.56
N GLU A 35 -19.58 25.97 -12.64
CA GLU A 35 -19.21 25.94 -11.22
C GLU A 35 -19.24 24.47 -10.75
N ALA A 36 -18.06 23.91 -10.48
CA ALA A 36 -17.95 22.55 -10.00
C ALA A 36 -18.70 22.47 -8.65
N LEU A 37 -19.49 21.41 -8.46
CA LEU A 37 -20.03 21.10 -7.14
C LEU A 37 -18.89 21.10 -6.12
N ALA A 38 -18.95 22.03 -5.18
CA ALA A 38 -17.93 22.17 -4.16
C ALA A 38 -17.92 20.92 -3.28
N LEU A 39 -16.80 20.21 -3.24
CA LEU A 39 -16.62 19.10 -2.31
C LEU A 39 -16.46 19.67 -0.90
N TYR A 40 -17.35 19.27 0.02
CA TYR A 40 -17.26 19.71 1.41
C TYR A 40 -16.12 18.93 2.10
N PRO A 41 -15.15 19.59 2.76
CA PRO A 41 -13.95 18.93 3.29
C PRO A 41 -14.20 17.78 4.28
N THR A 42 -15.39 17.74 4.90
CA THR A 42 -15.73 16.78 5.95
C THR A 42 -16.27 15.44 5.46
N THR A 43 -16.52 15.27 4.15
CA THR A 43 -17.18 14.05 3.62
C THR A 43 -16.21 12.98 3.13
N ALA A 44 -15.02 13.35 2.65
CA ALA A 44 -14.03 12.42 2.11
C ALA A 44 -13.20 11.74 3.22
N LYS A 45 -13.81 10.77 3.90
CA LYS A 45 -13.17 10.00 4.99
C LYS A 45 -12.80 8.56 4.61
N PHE A 46 -13.53 7.99 3.66
CA PHE A 46 -13.32 6.62 3.22
C PHE A 46 -12.40 6.60 2.01
N VAL A 47 -11.50 5.62 1.97
CA VAL A 47 -10.49 5.47 0.93
C VAL A 47 -10.76 4.19 0.15
N LEU A 48 -10.77 4.29 -1.17
CA LEU A 48 -10.71 3.16 -2.09
C LEU A 48 -9.26 3.00 -2.57
N TYR A 49 -8.72 1.81 -2.40
CA TYR A 49 -7.42 1.42 -2.93
C TYR A 49 -7.60 0.59 -4.21
N GLY A 50 -6.69 0.76 -5.16
CA GLY A 50 -6.73 0.01 -6.41
C GLY A 50 -6.65 -1.50 -6.13
N ASN A 51 -7.47 -2.30 -6.82
CA ASN A 51 -7.55 -3.76 -6.67
C ASN A 51 -7.83 -4.25 -5.25
N ASP A 52 -8.40 -3.41 -4.38
CA ASP A 52 -8.92 -3.83 -3.09
C ASP A 52 -10.33 -4.41 -3.26
N PHE A 53 -10.47 -5.71 -2.97
CA PHE A 53 -11.70 -6.46 -3.25
C PHE A 53 -12.70 -6.48 -2.09
N VAL A 54 -12.41 -5.81 -0.98
CA VAL A 54 -13.33 -5.78 0.16
C VAL A 54 -14.69 -5.18 -0.22
N PRO A 55 -15.78 -5.61 0.44
CA PRO A 55 -17.07 -4.94 0.40
C PRO A 55 -16.95 -3.52 0.97
N ASN A 56 -16.56 -2.58 0.12
CA ASN A 56 -16.32 -1.16 0.41
C ASN A 56 -17.65 -0.39 0.62
N ASP A 57 -18.55 -0.91 1.45
CA ASP A 57 -19.92 -0.41 1.59
C ASP A 57 -19.97 1.04 2.10
N SER A 58 -19.11 1.39 3.07
CA SER A 58 -18.98 2.76 3.53
C SER A 58 -18.47 3.67 2.41
N ALA A 59 -17.37 3.32 1.74
CA ALA A 59 -16.87 4.13 0.62
C ALA A 59 -17.88 4.27 -0.54
N ALA A 60 -18.68 3.23 -0.80
CA ALA A 60 -19.75 3.25 -1.79
C ALA A 60 -20.89 4.22 -1.43
N ALA A 61 -21.30 4.23 -0.16
CA ALA A 61 -22.36 5.12 0.32
C ALA A 61 -21.99 6.61 0.23
N TYR A 62 -20.70 6.92 0.31
CA TYR A 62 -20.18 8.30 0.25
C TYR A 62 -19.59 8.67 -1.11
N LEU A 63 -19.50 7.74 -2.07
CA LEU A 63 -18.95 8.01 -3.40
C LEU A 63 -19.58 9.23 -4.09
N PRO A 64 -20.91 9.48 -4.01
CA PRO A 64 -21.50 10.67 -4.59
C PRO A 64 -21.02 11.99 -3.96
N THR A 65 -20.73 12.00 -2.67
CA THR A 65 -20.54 13.22 -1.86
C THR A 65 -19.10 13.41 -1.37
N GLY A 66 -18.23 12.43 -1.52
CA GLY A 66 -16.83 12.48 -1.13
C GLY A 66 -16.28 11.12 -0.73
N THR A 67 -15.52 10.49 -1.61
CA THR A 67 -14.65 9.33 -1.30
C THR A 67 -13.26 9.62 -1.83
N LEU A 68 -12.22 9.17 -1.13
CA LEU A 68 -10.84 9.28 -1.57
C LEU A 68 -10.47 8.07 -2.42
N LEU A 69 -9.81 8.31 -3.55
CA LEU A 69 -9.18 7.30 -4.37
C LEU A 69 -7.68 7.39 -4.15
N ALA A 70 -7.05 6.32 -3.68
CA ALA A 70 -5.59 6.22 -3.69
C ALA A 70 -5.12 6.10 -5.15
N VAL A 71 -4.17 6.94 -5.55
CA VAL A 71 -3.64 6.98 -6.91
C VAL A 71 -2.11 6.95 -6.92
N HIS A 72 -1.55 6.26 -7.91
CA HIS A 72 -0.11 6.09 -8.12
C HIS A 72 0.29 6.61 -9.51
N PRO A 73 1.48 7.18 -9.67
CA PRO A 73 1.97 7.72 -10.94
C PRO A 73 1.90 6.70 -12.07
N ASN A 74 1.41 7.11 -13.24
CA ASN A 74 1.33 6.31 -14.47
C ASN A 74 0.40 5.09 -14.42
N ALA A 75 -0.32 4.85 -13.32
CA ALA A 75 -1.32 3.79 -13.25
C ALA A 75 -2.64 4.21 -13.93
N LEU A 76 -3.25 3.26 -14.65
CA LEU A 76 -4.57 3.39 -15.24
C LEU A 76 -5.61 2.86 -14.24
N TYR A 77 -6.61 3.68 -13.94
CA TYR A 77 -7.66 3.33 -13.00
C TYR A 77 -9.01 3.15 -13.69
N THR A 78 -9.78 2.18 -13.20
CA THR A 78 -11.18 1.99 -13.54
C THR A 78 -12.02 1.99 -12.27
N LEU A 79 -12.84 3.02 -12.08
CA LEU A 79 -13.89 3.03 -11.07
C LEU A 79 -15.20 2.55 -11.73
N SER A 80 -15.87 1.58 -11.12
CA SER A 80 -17.16 1.10 -11.62
C SER A 80 -18.16 0.75 -10.53
N PHE A 81 -19.43 0.88 -10.84
CA PHE A 81 -20.54 0.48 -9.96
C PHE A 81 -21.79 0.13 -10.79
N ASP A 82 -22.77 -0.52 -10.16
CA ASP A 82 -23.99 -0.94 -10.84
C ASP A 82 -24.78 0.26 -11.36
N ALA A 83 -25.31 0.14 -12.58
CA ALA A 83 -26.16 1.14 -13.19
C ALA A 83 -27.54 1.17 -12.51
N ASP A 84 -28.01 2.38 -12.18
CA ASP A 84 -29.39 2.59 -11.73
C ASP A 84 -30.29 2.69 -12.98
N SER A 85 -31.06 1.64 -13.25
CA SER A 85 -31.88 1.49 -14.46
C SER A 85 -32.92 2.60 -14.69
N GLY A 86 -33.24 3.39 -13.66
CA GLY A 86 -34.14 4.53 -13.75
C GLY A 86 -33.45 5.88 -14.00
N ARG A 87 -32.12 5.93 -14.05
CA ARG A 87 -31.34 7.17 -14.10
C ARG A 87 -30.32 7.18 -15.22
N LYS A 88 -29.87 8.38 -15.58
CA LYS A 88 -28.75 8.55 -16.49
C LYS A 88 -27.43 8.35 -15.73
N PRO A 89 -26.35 7.95 -16.42
CA PRO A 89 -25.05 7.88 -15.78
C PRO A 89 -24.65 9.26 -15.24
N PRO A 90 -24.28 9.40 -13.95
CA PRO A 90 -23.77 10.66 -13.43
C PRO A 90 -22.39 10.96 -14.02
N LYS A 91 -21.95 12.20 -13.88
CA LYS A 91 -20.56 12.57 -14.16
C LYS A 91 -19.71 12.39 -12.91
N LEU A 92 -18.53 11.80 -13.05
CA LEU A 92 -17.56 11.70 -11.96
C LEU A 92 -16.65 12.93 -11.98
N ASN A 93 -16.68 13.74 -10.93
CA ASN A 93 -15.70 14.80 -10.72
C ASN A 93 -14.57 14.29 -9.82
N LEU A 94 -13.34 14.63 -10.17
CA LEU A 94 -12.12 14.26 -9.45
C LEU A 94 -11.41 15.53 -8.98
N PHE A 95 -10.98 15.55 -7.72
CA PHE A 95 -10.31 16.68 -7.07
C PHE A 95 -9.00 16.21 -6.45
N ARG A 96 -7.89 16.90 -6.71
CA ARG A 96 -6.61 16.61 -6.03
C ARG A 96 -6.71 16.94 -4.54
N VAL A 97 -6.10 16.12 -3.70
CA VAL A 97 -5.91 16.41 -2.27
C VAL A 97 -4.43 16.66 -1.99
N VAL A 98 -4.12 17.80 -1.39
CA VAL A 98 -2.75 18.20 -1.00
C VAL A 98 -2.77 18.64 0.46
N ASP A 99 -1.97 18.03 1.32
CA ASP A 99 -1.88 18.36 2.75
C ASP A 99 -3.25 18.41 3.48
N SER A 100 -4.15 17.46 3.18
CA SER A 100 -5.55 17.42 3.66
C SER A 100 -6.46 18.54 3.12
N TYR A 101 -5.99 19.37 2.20
CA TYR A 101 -6.81 20.35 1.48
C TYR A 101 -7.27 19.79 0.14
N VAL A 102 -8.57 19.90 -0.12
CA VAL A 102 -9.15 19.56 -1.40
C VAL A 102 -8.95 20.73 -2.34
N GLY A 103 -8.16 20.51 -3.40
CA GLY A 103 -7.89 21.49 -4.43
C GLY A 103 -9.05 21.69 -5.40
N SER A 104 -8.80 22.43 -6.48
CA SER A 104 -9.75 22.59 -7.57
C SER A 104 -10.04 21.26 -8.27
N ARG A 105 -11.22 21.15 -8.88
CA ARG A 105 -11.57 20.01 -9.75
C ARG A 105 -10.49 19.82 -10.80
N THR A 106 -9.89 18.64 -10.81
CA THR A 106 -8.85 18.25 -11.76
C THR A 106 -9.47 17.71 -13.03
N ARG A 107 -10.53 16.89 -12.91
CA ARG A 107 -11.17 16.23 -14.06
C ARG A 107 -12.67 16.04 -13.85
N GLN A 108 -13.40 15.95 -14.95
CA GLN A 108 -14.78 15.49 -15.00
C GLN A 108 -14.88 14.39 -16.06
N LEU A 109 -15.39 13.23 -15.69
CA LEU A 109 -15.47 12.04 -16.54
C LEU A 109 -16.93 11.65 -16.78
N SER A 110 -17.23 11.30 -18.02
CA SER A 110 -18.50 10.66 -18.39
C SER A 110 -18.37 9.15 -18.22
N ALA A 111 -19.43 8.49 -17.79
CA ALA A 111 -19.43 7.05 -17.67
C ALA A 111 -19.57 6.36 -19.04
N GLU A 112 -18.89 5.24 -19.19
CA GLU A 112 -19.23 4.22 -20.19
C GLU A 112 -20.17 3.20 -19.56
N GLU A 113 -21.30 2.90 -20.20
CA GLU A 113 -22.22 1.86 -19.73
C GLU A 113 -21.96 0.54 -20.43
N SER A 114 -21.78 -0.54 -19.67
CA SER A 114 -21.60 -1.88 -20.20
C SER A 114 -22.05 -2.93 -19.19
N ASN A 115 -22.76 -3.96 -19.65
CA ASN A 115 -23.21 -5.08 -18.81
C ASN A 115 -23.90 -4.66 -17.49
N GLY A 116 -24.73 -3.60 -17.54
CA GLY A 116 -25.45 -3.10 -16.37
C GLY A 116 -24.59 -2.36 -15.34
N ARG A 117 -23.39 -1.93 -15.71
CA ARG A 117 -22.48 -1.14 -14.86
C ARG A 117 -22.01 0.13 -15.57
N TRP A 118 -21.71 1.15 -14.78
CA TRP A 118 -21.08 2.38 -15.24
C TRP A 118 -19.59 2.35 -14.91
N TYR A 119 -18.76 2.69 -15.90
CA TYR A 119 -17.30 2.66 -15.82
C TYR A 119 -16.72 4.05 -16.05
N TYR A 120 -15.79 4.46 -15.21
CA TYR A 120 -15.01 5.68 -15.35
C TYR A 120 -13.54 5.30 -15.39
N ARG A 121 -12.87 5.59 -16.51
CA ARG A 121 -11.46 5.27 -16.71
C ARG A 121 -10.61 6.52 -16.74
N PHE A 122 -9.46 6.50 -16.08
CA PHE A 122 -8.52 7.62 -16.10
C PHE A 122 -7.10 7.18 -15.80
N LEU A 123 -6.13 7.83 -16.46
CA LEU A 123 -4.70 7.68 -16.17
C LEU A 123 -4.30 8.66 -15.06
N CYS A 124 -3.57 8.20 -14.05
CA CYS A 124 -2.95 9.09 -13.07
C CYS A 124 -1.69 9.74 -13.68
N GLU A 125 -1.74 11.06 -13.87
CA GLU A 125 -0.63 11.86 -14.42
C GLU A 125 0.15 12.58 -13.32
N GLU A 126 -0.06 12.22 -12.05
CA GLU A 126 0.73 12.76 -10.95
C GLU A 126 2.15 12.20 -10.98
N ASN A 127 3.12 12.99 -10.53
CA ASN A 127 4.50 12.54 -10.41
C ASN A 127 4.74 11.69 -9.14
N ASN A 128 3.86 11.80 -8.14
CA ASN A 128 3.94 11.09 -6.87
C ASN A 128 2.61 10.44 -6.53
N SER A 129 2.65 9.41 -5.69
CA SER A 129 1.44 8.80 -5.11
C SER A 129 0.64 9.84 -4.31
N GLY A 130 -0.67 9.70 -4.28
CA GLY A 130 -1.55 10.65 -3.58
C GLY A 130 -3.00 10.21 -3.53
N TYR A 131 -3.87 11.16 -3.17
CA TYR A 131 -5.31 10.92 -3.09
C TYR A 131 -6.09 11.89 -3.97
N TRP A 132 -7.09 11.36 -4.67
CA TRP A 132 -8.09 12.16 -5.38
C TRP A 132 -9.45 11.99 -4.73
N ALA A 133 -10.14 13.07 -4.40
CA ALA A 133 -11.50 13.04 -3.89
C ALA A 133 -12.51 12.97 -5.04
N THR A 134 -13.65 12.30 -4.83
CA THR A 134 -14.71 12.11 -5.83
C THR A 134 -15.99 12.86 -5.49
N THR A 135 -16.70 13.33 -6.51
CA THR A 135 -18.15 13.55 -6.42
C THR A 135 -18.84 12.97 -7.65
N LEU A 136 -20.10 12.53 -7.49
CA LEU A 136 -20.95 12.17 -8.62
C LEU A 136 -21.99 13.29 -8.82
N GLU A 137 -22.08 13.79 -10.04
CA GLU A 137 -22.94 14.91 -10.42
C GLU A 137 -24.05 14.46 -11.38
N GLU A 138 -25.28 14.87 -11.11
CA GLU A 138 -26.42 14.71 -12.00
C GLU A 138 -27.21 16.02 -12.05
N ASN A 139 -27.30 16.64 -13.25
CA ASN A 139 -28.02 17.89 -13.47
C ASN A 139 -27.57 19.07 -12.58
N GLY A 140 -26.27 19.16 -12.27
CA GLY A 140 -25.69 20.24 -11.45
C GLY A 140 -25.88 20.09 -9.94
N ASP A 141 -26.44 18.98 -9.46
CA ASP A 141 -26.50 18.60 -8.04
C ASP A 141 -25.80 17.25 -7.82
N TYR A 142 -25.53 16.91 -6.56
CA TYR A 142 -25.04 15.60 -6.18
C TYR A 142 -25.98 14.50 -6.67
N TYR A 143 -25.41 13.41 -7.19
CA TYR A 143 -26.15 12.23 -7.61
C TYR A 143 -26.88 11.62 -6.41
N LYS A 144 -28.19 11.38 -6.56
CA LYS A 144 -29.08 10.85 -5.51
C LYS A 144 -29.58 9.44 -5.81
N GLY A 145 -28.99 8.77 -6.79
CA GLY A 145 -29.34 7.39 -7.13
C GLY A 145 -28.58 6.41 -6.24
N THR A 146 -28.75 5.13 -6.55
CA THR A 146 -28.13 4.06 -5.77
C THR A 146 -26.70 3.79 -6.24
N VAL A 147 -25.74 3.73 -5.32
CA VAL A 147 -24.36 3.29 -5.59
C VAL A 147 -24.12 1.99 -4.82
N ARG A 148 -23.80 0.91 -5.55
CA ARG A 148 -23.56 -0.44 -5.00
C ARG A 148 -22.52 -1.19 -5.82
N ASN A 149 -21.92 -2.21 -5.22
CA ASN A 149 -20.93 -3.08 -5.87
C ASN A 149 -19.81 -2.25 -6.54
N VAL A 150 -19.31 -1.25 -5.81
CA VAL A 150 -18.22 -0.38 -6.26
C VAL A 150 -16.97 -1.23 -6.42
N ARG A 151 -16.26 -1.06 -7.53
CA ARG A 151 -14.95 -1.64 -7.80
C ARG A 151 -14.03 -0.53 -8.24
N TYR A 152 -12.83 -0.53 -7.67
CA TYR A 152 -11.77 0.39 -8.04
C TYR A 152 -10.55 -0.44 -8.43
N GLU A 153 -10.35 -0.61 -9.73
CA GLU A 153 -9.32 -1.46 -10.31
C GLU A 153 -8.18 -0.58 -10.80
N ALA A 154 -6.96 -1.09 -10.68
CA ALA A 154 -5.74 -0.40 -11.10
C ALA A 154 -4.89 -1.31 -11.97
N GLU A 155 -4.42 -0.76 -13.09
CA GLU A 155 -3.44 -1.38 -13.97
C GLU A 155 -2.18 -0.52 -13.95
N GLY A 156 -1.09 -1.14 -13.55
CA GLY A 156 0.19 -0.47 -13.39
C GLY A 156 1.07 -0.52 -14.62
N ALA A 157 2.05 0.39 -14.70
CA ALA A 157 3.01 0.48 -15.79
C ALA A 157 4.42 -0.02 -15.42
N TYR A 158 4.65 -0.36 -14.14
CA TYR A 158 5.95 -0.77 -13.62
C TYR A 158 6.15 -2.28 -13.73
N SER A 159 7.34 -2.73 -13.34
CA SER A 159 7.73 -4.15 -13.40
C SER A 159 6.86 -5.02 -12.49
N SER A 160 6.81 -6.33 -12.77
CA SER A 160 6.34 -7.33 -11.80
C SER A 160 7.50 -7.93 -10.98
N HIS A 161 8.71 -7.41 -11.20
CA HIS A 161 9.93 -7.77 -10.48
C HIS A 161 10.25 -6.72 -9.44
N PHE A 162 10.62 -7.14 -8.23
CA PHE A 162 11.13 -6.24 -7.22
C PHE A 162 12.26 -6.87 -6.41
N SER A 163 13.04 -6.02 -5.75
CA SER A 163 14.08 -6.40 -4.80
C SER A 163 13.71 -5.95 -3.39
N VAL A 164 14.40 -6.50 -2.39
CA VAL A 164 14.18 -6.15 -0.97
C VAL A 164 15.49 -5.64 -0.36
N ASN A 165 15.45 -4.53 0.35
CA ASN A 165 16.50 -4.09 1.25
C ASN A 165 16.20 -4.62 2.65
N LEU A 166 17.01 -5.52 3.17
CA LEU A 166 17.01 -5.87 4.59
C LEU A 166 17.92 -4.89 5.33
N VAL A 167 17.33 -3.97 6.08
CA VAL A 167 18.05 -2.92 6.80
C VAL A 167 18.07 -3.27 8.28
N VAL A 168 19.26 -3.57 8.82
CA VAL A 168 19.41 -3.88 10.24
C VAL A 168 19.59 -2.59 11.04
N ALA A 169 18.63 -2.32 11.91
CA ALA A 169 18.63 -1.18 12.81
C ALA A 169 18.99 -1.65 14.24
N GLY A 170 20.14 -1.22 14.73
CA GLY A 170 20.66 -1.65 16.02
C GLY A 170 21.47 -2.94 15.96
N GLN A 171 21.85 -3.44 17.12
CA GLN A 171 22.49 -4.74 17.29
C GLN A 171 21.54 -5.88 16.91
N TYR A 172 22.01 -6.78 16.04
CA TYR A 172 21.33 -8.05 15.79
C TYR A 172 21.61 -9.03 16.94
N GLY A 173 20.64 -9.19 17.84
CA GLY A 173 20.73 -10.08 19.02
C GLY A 173 20.62 -11.58 18.73
N GLY A 174 20.50 -11.99 17.47
CA GLY A 174 20.23 -13.37 17.07
C GLY A 174 18.74 -13.72 17.11
N THR A 175 18.46 -14.99 16.82
CA THR A 175 17.11 -15.59 16.89
C THR A 175 17.04 -16.64 18.00
N ALA A 176 15.83 -17.04 18.39
CA ALA A 176 15.62 -18.09 19.39
C ALA A 176 16.28 -19.44 19.00
N ASP A 177 16.42 -19.70 17.70
CA ASP A 177 17.10 -20.87 17.12
C ASP A 177 18.57 -20.60 16.73
N SER A 178 19.17 -19.51 17.22
CA SER A 178 20.58 -19.16 17.06
C SER A 178 21.04 -19.00 15.60
N VAL A 179 20.15 -18.53 14.74
CA VAL A 179 20.43 -18.29 13.31
C VAL A 179 21.21 -16.98 13.16
N SER A 180 22.24 -17.01 12.31
CA SER A 180 23.03 -15.81 11.99
C SER A 180 22.25 -14.87 11.06
N LEU A 181 22.62 -13.59 11.03
CA LEU A 181 21.99 -12.61 10.14
C LEU A 181 22.14 -12.97 8.65
N ASP A 182 23.31 -13.46 8.23
CA ASP A 182 23.53 -13.95 6.86
C ASP A 182 22.60 -15.12 6.53
N SER A 183 22.48 -16.08 7.44
CA SER A 183 21.54 -17.20 7.31
C SER A 183 20.08 -16.71 7.25
N LEU A 184 19.70 -15.76 8.10
CA LEU A 184 18.36 -15.17 8.11
C LEU A 184 18.06 -14.46 6.79
N SER A 185 19.01 -13.69 6.24
CA SER A 185 18.85 -13.00 4.95
C SER A 185 18.57 -13.97 3.81
N LYS A 186 19.25 -15.13 3.79
CA LYS A 186 19.03 -16.21 2.82
C LYS A 186 17.67 -16.88 3.00
N LEU A 187 17.26 -17.10 4.24
CA LEU A 187 15.94 -17.64 4.56
C LEU A 187 14.82 -16.67 4.16
N LEU A 188 15.00 -15.37 4.37
CA LEU A 188 14.08 -14.33 3.93
C LEU A 188 13.94 -14.34 2.41
N LEU A 189 15.04 -14.28 1.65
CA LEU A 189 14.99 -14.31 0.19
C LEU A 189 14.32 -15.60 -0.33
N ALA A 190 14.64 -16.75 0.26
CA ALA A 190 13.99 -18.02 -0.08
C ALA A 190 12.49 -18.01 0.25
N GLY A 191 12.12 -17.42 1.39
CA GLY A 191 10.72 -17.19 1.78
C GLY A 191 10.00 -16.31 0.78
N PHE A 192 10.55 -15.14 0.44
CA PHE A 192 9.94 -14.22 -0.52
C PHE A 192 9.70 -14.90 -1.87
N ARG A 193 10.70 -15.60 -2.40
CA ARG A 193 10.54 -16.36 -3.66
C ARG A 193 9.51 -17.48 -3.53
N ARG A 194 9.48 -18.19 -2.41
CA ARG A 194 8.49 -19.26 -2.19
C ARG A 194 7.06 -18.74 -2.13
N TYR A 195 6.84 -17.61 -1.46
CA TYR A 195 5.51 -17.09 -1.18
C TYR A 195 4.97 -16.20 -2.29
N PHE A 196 5.82 -15.40 -2.93
CA PHE A 196 5.38 -14.44 -3.94
C PHE A 196 5.55 -14.96 -5.37
N SER A 197 6.48 -15.87 -5.69
CA SER A 197 6.81 -16.14 -7.11
C SER A 197 5.78 -16.92 -7.94
N SER A 198 4.65 -17.28 -7.36
CA SER A 198 3.49 -17.76 -8.11
C SER A 198 2.74 -16.57 -8.76
N GLU A 199 2.12 -16.78 -9.93
CA GLU A 199 1.41 -15.73 -10.69
C GLU A 199 2.28 -14.63 -11.32
N GLY A 200 3.56 -14.90 -11.61
CA GLY A 200 4.39 -14.02 -12.45
C GLY A 200 5.06 -12.84 -11.74
N ILE A 201 5.01 -12.84 -10.40
CA ILE A 201 5.81 -11.95 -9.55
C ILE A 201 7.22 -12.53 -9.42
N ALA A 202 8.24 -11.68 -9.47
CA ALA A 202 9.62 -12.11 -9.25
C ALA A 202 10.29 -11.30 -8.15
N VAL A 203 10.92 -12.00 -7.21
CA VAL A 203 11.77 -11.38 -6.18
C VAL A 203 13.22 -11.64 -6.55
N ASP A 204 13.85 -10.62 -7.11
CA ASP A 204 15.14 -10.73 -7.78
C ASP A 204 16.27 -10.95 -6.77
N THR A 205 16.36 -10.08 -5.77
CA THR A 205 17.43 -10.15 -4.77
C THR A 205 17.00 -9.55 -3.43
N LEU A 206 17.78 -9.88 -2.40
CA LEU A 206 17.73 -9.24 -1.09
C LEU A 206 19.10 -8.65 -0.79
N PHE A 207 19.16 -7.34 -0.63
CA PHE A 207 20.35 -6.61 -0.22
C PHE A 207 20.39 -6.50 1.30
N LEU A 208 21.52 -6.82 1.92
CA LEU A 208 21.70 -6.67 3.36
C LEU A 208 22.44 -5.36 3.64
N HIS A 209 21.84 -4.51 4.46
CA HIS A 209 22.39 -3.22 4.86
C HIS A 209 22.40 -3.09 6.38
N TYR A 210 23.35 -2.31 6.90
CA TYR A 210 23.43 -1.95 8.32
C TYR A 210 23.22 -0.45 8.48
N ALA A 211 22.22 -0.06 9.27
CA ALA A 211 21.95 1.36 9.54
C ALA A 211 23.18 2.10 10.12
N SER A 212 24.02 1.39 10.88
CA SER A 212 25.29 1.89 11.43
C SER A 212 26.32 2.30 10.38
N GLU A 213 26.21 1.80 9.13
CA GLU A 213 27.12 2.12 8.03
C GLU A 213 26.74 3.41 7.29
N ARG A 214 25.52 3.93 7.49
CA ARG A 214 25.05 5.17 6.86
C ARG A 214 25.41 6.41 7.66
N ASN A 215 26.15 7.33 7.05
CA ASN A 215 26.67 8.53 7.73
C ASN A 215 25.59 9.46 8.31
N ASP A 216 24.41 9.53 7.71
CA ASP A 216 23.30 10.39 8.10
C ASP A 216 22.52 9.85 9.31
N VAL A 217 22.52 8.54 9.53
CA VAL A 217 21.68 7.88 10.55
C VAL A 217 22.45 7.02 11.56
N LYS A 218 23.73 6.70 11.34
CA LYS A 218 24.52 5.78 12.21
C LYS A 218 24.49 6.08 13.71
N ASN A 219 24.39 7.36 14.08
CA ASN A 219 24.36 7.75 15.49
C ASN A 219 23.00 7.47 16.14
N SER A 220 21.93 7.38 15.35
CA SER A 220 20.58 7.03 15.79
C SER A 220 20.35 5.52 15.83
N TYR A 221 21.16 4.76 15.08
CA TYR A 221 21.07 3.30 14.92
C TYR A 221 22.44 2.63 15.07
N PRO A 222 23.11 2.78 16.23
CA PRO A 222 24.39 2.12 16.47
C PRO A 222 24.23 0.60 16.55
N ASP A 223 25.23 -0.15 16.08
CA ASP A 223 25.17 -1.63 16.00
C ASP A 223 25.65 -2.36 17.27
N ASP A 224 25.98 -1.62 18.33
CA ASP A 224 26.44 -2.13 19.62
C ASP A 224 25.34 -2.18 20.69
N GLU A 225 24.13 -1.68 20.41
CA GLU A 225 22.96 -1.76 21.29
C GLU A 225 21.67 -2.12 20.55
N PRO A 226 20.71 -2.80 21.21
CA PRO A 226 19.43 -3.14 20.60
C PRO A 226 18.60 -1.88 20.31
N TRP A 227 18.04 -1.78 19.11
CA TRP A 227 17.15 -0.68 18.74
C TRP A 227 15.68 -1.09 18.80
N LEU A 228 14.84 -0.23 19.38
CA LEU A 228 13.43 -0.51 19.65
C LEU A 228 12.54 0.48 18.88
N ALA A 229 11.66 -0.03 18.03
CA ALA A 229 10.73 0.78 17.24
C ALA A 229 9.52 1.24 18.07
N GLY A 230 8.90 2.34 17.69
CA GLY A 230 7.59 2.74 18.25
C GLY A 230 7.62 3.34 19.66
N LYS A 231 8.78 3.80 20.16
CA LYS A 231 8.86 4.61 21.40
C LYS A 231 8.10 5.93 21.30
N SER A 232 7.93 6.43 20.08
CA SER A 232 7.23 7.66 19.75
C SER A 232 6.57 7.51 18.38
N SER A 233 5.60 8.39 18.05
CA SER A 233 4.96 8.41 16.73
C SER A 233 5.92 8.77 15.59
N SER A 234 7.04 9.46 15.87
CA SER A 234 8.05 9.78 14.86
C SER A 234 8.90 8.59 14.46
N ASP A 235 9.04 7.60 15.35
CA ASP A 235 10.00 6.50 15.18
C ASP A 235 9.29 5.18 14.83
N VAL A 236 8.01 5.23 14.45
CA VAL A 236 7.24 4.06 14.02
C VAL A 236 7.76 3.59 12.66
N PHE A 237 7.76 4.42 11.62
CA PHE A 237 8.17 3.93 10.29
C PHE A 237 9.67 4.05 10.00
N VAL A 238 10.45 4.67 10.88
CA VAL A 238 11.91 4.72 10.75
C VAL A 238 12.33 5.25 9.37
N THR A 239 11.58 6.21 8.84
CA THR A 239 11.51 6.52 7.41
C THR A 239 12.79 7.00 6.76
N GLU A 240 13.69 7.55 7.58
CA GLU A 240 15.03 7.92 7.19
C GLU A 240 15.89 6.70 6.79
N LEU A 241 15.50 5.50 7.24
CA LEU A 241 16.08 4.21 6.84
C LEU A 241 15.48 3.68 5.54
N GLY A 242 14.57 4.39 4.89
CA GLY A 242 14.13 4.04 3.54
C GLY A 242 15.11 4.52 2.47
N GLY A 243 15.04 3.94 1.27
CA GLY A 243 15.75 4.40 0.06
C GLY A 243 17.26 4.21 0.13
N TRP A 244 17.72 2.95 0.13
CA TRP A 244 19.14 2.58 0.19
C TRP A 244 19.77 2.36 -1.18
N PRO A 245 21.03 2.80 -1.41
CA PRO A 245 21.61 3.99 -0.81
C PRO A 245 20.74 5.21 -1.17
N ASN A 246 20.86 6.33 -0.45
CA ASN A 246 20.16 7.58 -0.80
C ASN A 246 20.77 8.23 -2.06
N SER A 247 20.90 7.45 -3.14
CA SER A 247 21.48 7.83 -4.41
C SER A 247 20.74 7.12 -5.54
N PRO A 248 20.23 7.87 -6.54
CA PRO A 248 19.64 7.30 -7.74
C PRO A 248 20.69 6.64 -8.67
N GLU A 249 21.97 6.64 -8.28
CA GLU A 249 23.05 5.97 -9.02
C GLU A 249 22.95 4.43 -8.96
N GLU A 250 22.23 3.90 -7.97
CA GLU A 250 21.94 2.47 -7.82
C GLU A 250 20.42 2.22 -7.80
N PRO A 251 19.71 2.41 -8.93
CA PRO A 251 18.24 2.38 -8.97
C PRO A 251 17.66 1.04 -8.53
N GLU A 252 18.37 -0.07 -8.74
CA GLU A 252 17.92 -1.41 -8.31
C GLU A 252 17.87 -1.58 -6.79
N VAL A 253 18.76 -0.89 -6.05
CA VAL A 253 18.79 -0.91 -4.58
C VAL A 253 17.86 0.18 -4.06
N TYR A 254 17.89 1.37 -4.68
CA TYR A 254 17.06 2.50 -4.28
C TYR A 254 15.58 2.14 -4.41
N ASN A 255 15.13 1.56 -5.52
CA ASN A 255 13.73 1.16 -5.72
C ASN A 255 13.38 -0.23 -5.15
N ALA A 256 14.13 -0.74 -4.18
CA ALA A 256 13.77 -1.97 -3.47
C ALA A 256 12.79 -1.67 -2.31
N LEU A 257 12.07 -2.69 -1.86
CA LEU A 257 11.20 -2.62 -0.68
C LEU A 257 12.07 -2.62 0.57
N ASP A 258 11.89 -1.64 1.46
CA ASP A 258 12.69 -1.54 2.67
C ASP A 258 12.07 -2.36 3.81
N LEU A 259 12.72 -3.48 4.15
CA LEU A 259 12.41 -4.32 5.30
C LEU A 259 13.38 -3.99 6.44
N VAL A 260 12.93 -3.19 7.40
CA VAL A 260 13.71 -2.78 8.56
C VAL A 260 13.59 -3.81 9.68
N LEU A 261 14.72 -4.44 10.01
CA LEU A 261 14.84 -5.42 11.08
C LEU A 261 15.31 -4.72 12.36
N VAL A 262 14.49 -4.81 13.40
CA VAL A 262 14.73 -4.16 14.71
C VAL A 262 14.86 -5.22 15.81
N HIS A 263 15.30 -4.81 17.01
CA HIS A 263 15.28 -5.72 18.14
C HIS A 263 13.84 -6.07 18.51
N ARG A 264 13.01 -5.09 18.87
CA ARG A 264 11.57 -5.28 19.09
C ARG A 264 10.79 -4.00 18.80
N ILE A 265 9.47 -4.13 18.75
CA ILE A 265 8.54 -3.01 18.69
C ILE A 265 8.04 -2.79 20.13
N GLU A 266 8.05 -1.53 20.60
CA GLU A 266 7.68 -1.14 21.99
C GLU A 266 6.18 -1.20 22.26
N ILE A 267 5.56 -2.28 21.78
CA ILE A 267 4.13 -2.52 21.80
C ILE A 267 3.94 -4.01 22.07
N ALA A 268 3.24 -4.32 23.17
CA ALA A 268 3.03 -5.70 23.56
C ALA A 268 2.23 -6.48 22.50
N GLY A 269 2.77 -7.62 22.09
CA GLY A 269 2.16 -8.54 21.13
C GLY A 269 2.36 -8.19 19.66
N VAL A 270 3.04 -7.09 19.32
CA VAL A 270 3.29 -6.72 17.92
C VAL A 270 4.62 -7.33 17.44
N LEU A 271 4.57 -8.09 16.35
CA LEU A 271 5.73 -8.76 15.75
C LEU A 271 6.32 -7.96 14.58
N GLY A 272 5.45 -7.28 13.86
CA GLY A 272 5.76 -6.43 12.71
C GLY A 272 4.58 -5.50 12.41
N TYR A 273 4.82 -4.54 11.53
CA TYR A 273 3.76 -3.72 10.95
C TYR A 273 4.20 -3.13 9.62
N SER A 274 3.21 -2.71 8.85
CA SER A 274 3.36 -2.00 7.58
C SER A 274 2.17 -1.06 7.38
N ILE A 275 2.34 -0.04 6.53
CA ILE A 275 1.21 0.72 6.03
C ILE A 275 0.49 -0.16 5.00
N LEU A 276 -0.82 -0.30 5.16
CA LEU A 276 -1.65 -0.97 4.17
C LEU A 276 -1.67 -0.14 2.87
N PHE A 277 -1.37 -0.77 1.73
CA PHE A 277 -1.26 -0.10 0.43
C PHE A 277 -0.26 1.08 0.43
N ALA A 278 0.87 0.94 1.12
CA ALA A 278 1.86 2.00 1.30
C ALA A 278 2.34 2.63 -0.03
N GLY A 279 2.53 1.78 -1.05
CA GLY A 279 2.43 2.14 -2.45
C GLY A 279 3.54 3.04 -3.03
N ASN A 280 4.75 2.96 -2.49
CA ASN A 280 5.96 3.38 -3.19
C ASN A 280 7.18 2.56 -2.78
N PHE A 281 8.01 2.18 -3.74
CA PHE A 281 9.36 1.72 -3.45
C PHE A 281 10.31 2.93 -3.40
N GLY A 282 11.48 2.78 -2.77
CA GLY A 282 12.51 3.81 -2.73
C GLY A 282 12.34 4.96 -1.77
N GLY A 283 11.94 4.63 -0.54
CA GLY A 283 12.12 5.48 0.63
C GLY A 283 10.86 6.20 1.13
N GLY A 284 10.94 6.66 2.39
CA GLY A 284 9.89 7.43 3.05
C GLY A 284 8.85 6.59 3.82
N GLN A 285 7.79 7.25 4.30
CA GLN A 285 6.74 6.63 5.14
C GLN A 285 6.03 5.48 4.44
N GLY A 286 5.85 5.58 3.12
CA GLY A 286 5.16 4.58 2.31
C GLY A 286 6.04 3.43 1.78
N SER A 287 7.33 3.36 2.12
CA SER A 287 8.25 2.35 1.56
C SER A 287 8.74 1.30 2.57
N THR A 288 8.35 1.42 3.84
CA THR A 288 9.01 0.70 4.94
C THR A 288 8.10 -0.32 5.60
N VAL A 289 8.63 -1.53 5.75
CA VAL A 289 8.07 -2.63 6.54
C VAL A 289 8.97 -2.85 7.74
N VAL A 290 8.41 -2.91 8.96
CA VAL A 290 9.19 -3.09 10.20
C VAL A 290 8.92 -4.45 10.79
N VAL A 291 9.98 -5.19 11.14
CA VAL A 291 9.91 -6.52 11.75
C VAL A 291 10.84 -6.62 12.95
N GLY A 292 10.30 -7.08 14.08
CA GLY A 292 11.10 -7.36 15.27
C GLY A 292 11.77 -8.74 15.22
N THR A 293 12.97 -8.85 15.78
CA THR A 293 13.58 -10.15 16.12
C THR A 293 13.09 -10.70 17.45
N HIS A 294 12.58 -9.82 18.30
CA HIS A 294 12.03 -10.06 19.62
C HIS A 294 10.68 -9.35 19.74
N TYR A 295 9.87 -9.74 20.74
CA TYR A 295 8.60 -9.08 21.04
C TYR A 295 8.30 -9.12 22.54
N MET A 296 7.51 -8.15 22.99
CA MET A 296 6.99 -8.11 24.36
C MET A 296 5.68 -8.90 24.42
N LEU A 297 5.59 -9.94 25.24
CA LEU A 297 4.31 -10.63 25.49
C LEU A 297 3.37 -9.78 26.36
N ASP A 298 3.97 -9.06 27.31
CA ASP A 298 3.35 -8.12 28.23
C ASP A 298 4.40 -7.03 28.59
N SER A 299 4.08 -6.12 29.51
CA SER A 299 4.98 -5.02 29.90
C SER A 299 6.31 -5.44 30.55
N ARG A 300 6.53 -6.74 30.81
CA ARG A 300 7.70 -7.24 31.54
C ARG A 300 8.41 -8.41 30.87
N THR A 301 7.74 -9.13 29.99
CA THR A 301 8.23 -10.40 29.45
C THR A 301 8.53 -10.27 27.97
N GLU A 302 9.81 -10.39 27.61
CA GLU A 302 10.28 -10.42 26.23
C GLU A 302 10.57 -11.84 25.76
N TYR A 303 10.30 -12.11 24.49
CA TYR A 303 10.65 -13.36 23.82
C TYR A 303 11.41 -13.08 22.52
N SER A 304 12.42 -13.89 22.24
CA SER A 304 13.07 -13.95 20.93
C SER A 304 12.22 -14.78 19.96
N GLN A 305 12.13 -14.34 18.72
CA GLN A 305 11.50 -15.09 17.63
C GLN A 305 12.52 -16.04 16.98
N THR A 306 12.04 -17.18 16.49
CA THR A 306 12.80 -18.05 15.59
C THR A 306 12.98 -17.38 14.22
N ALA A 307 13.98 -17.81 13.45
CA ALA A 307 14.16 -17.32 12.08
C ALA A 307 12.92 -17.55 11.21
N SER A 308 12.23 -18.68 11.38
CA SER A 308 10.99 -18.96 10.65
C SER A 308 9.85 -17.99 11.00
N GLU A 309 9.71 -17.59 12.26
CA GLU A 309 8.70 -16.63 12.69
C GLU A 309 8.99 -15.24 12.13
N ILE A 310 10.26 -14.82 12.13
CA ILE A 310 10.70 -13.55 11.53
C ILE A 310 10.39 -13.53 10.03
N VAL A 311 10.72 -14.61 9.31
CA VAL A 311 10.39 -14.73 7.87
C VAL A 311 8.88 -14.64 7.66
N ASN A 312 8.07 -15.40 8.43
CA ASN A 312 6.62 -15.38 8.30
C ASN A 312 6.00 -14.01 8.63
N THR A 313 6.60 -13.26 9.55
CA THR A 313 6.19 -11.88 9.85
C THR A 313 6.55 -10.96 8.70
N ALA A 314 7.77 -11.01 8.18
CA ALA A 314 8.17 -10.21 7.03
C ALA A 314 7.29 -10.45 5.79
N ILE A 315 6.96 -11.70 5.47
CA ILE A 315 6.08 -12.04 4.34
C ILE A 315 4.67 -11.45 4.54
N HIS A 316 4.12 -11.55 5.74
CA HIS A 316 2.80 -11.01 6.08
C HIS A 316 2.76 -9.48 5.94
N GLU A 317 3.74 -8.79 6.51
CA GLU A 317 3.79 -7.33 6.45
C GLU A 317 4.08 -6.80 5.04
N CYS A 318 4.92 -7.48 4.27
CA CYS A 318 5.13 -7.13 2.87
C CYS A 318 3.87 -7.37 2.03
N ALA A 319 3.05 -8.35 2.38
CA ALA A 319 1.77 -8.55 1.71
C ALA A 319 0.74 -7.45 2.05
N HIS A 320 0.72 -6.94 3.28
CA HIS A 320 -0.03 -5.73 3.63
C HIS A 320 0.43 -4.49 2.84
N PHE A 321 1.74 -4.30 2.77
CA PHE A 321 2.35 -3.26 1.94
C PHE A 321 1.87 -3.36 0.48
N LEU A 322 1.82 -4.57 -0.05
CA LEU A 322 1.41 -4.89 -1.43
C LEU A 322 -0.12 -4.99 -1.64
N GLY A 323 -0.92 -4.65 -0.63
CA GLY A 323 -2.37 -4.49 -0.78
C GLY A 323 -3.23 -5.69 -0.39
N LEU A 324 -2.68 -6.68 0.33
CA LEU A 324 -3.51 -7.68 1.00
C LEU A 324 -3.97 -7.18 2.37
N ARG A 325 -5.18 -7.57 2.76
CA ARG A 325 -5.73 -7.35 4.09
C ARG A 325 -5.65 -8.63 4.90
N HIS A 326 -5.94 -8.53 6.19
CA HIS A 326 -6.19 -9.73 6.97
C HIS A 326 -7.39 -10.48 6.38
N THR A 327 -7.27 -11.81 6.26
CA THR A 327 -8.37 -12.65 5.74
C THR A 327 -9.68 -12.42 6.51
N THR A 328 -9.56 -12.13 7.80
CA THR A 328 -10.64 -11.60 8.63
C THR A 328 -10.17 -10.35 9.37
N ALA A 329 -10.94 -9.28 9.26
CA ALA A 329 -10.64 -8.03 9.95
C ALA A 329 -10.74 -8.19 11.48
N THR A 330 -9.77 -7.62 12.19
CA THR A 330 -9.83 -7.43 13.63
C THR A 330 -10.57 -6.13 13.97
N LYS A 331 -10.96 -5.93 15.25
CA LYS A 331 -11.47 -4.63 15.71
C LYS A 331 -10.45 -3.50 15.52
N SER A 332 -9.16 -3.84 15.62
CA SER A 332 -8.08 -2.87 15.41
C SER A 332 -8.04 -2.41 13.96
N ASP A 333 -8.22 -3.33 13.01
CA ASP A 333 -8.22 -3.03 11.58
C ASP A 333 -9.36 -2.08 11.23
N GLN A 334 -10.58 -2.37 11.72
CA GLN A 334 -11.75 -1.53 11.51
C GLN A 334 -11.57 -0.12 12.10
N ALA A 335 -10.99 -0.02 13.30
CA ALA A 335 -10.71 1.26 13.95
C ALA A 335 -9.60 2.05 13.22
N ALA A 336 -8.53 1.37 12.79
CA ALA A 336 -7.39 1.99 12.10
C ALA A 336 -7.78 2.55 10.72
N LEU A 337 -8.76 1.93 10.07
CA LEU A 337 -9.30 2.37 8.78
C LEU A 337 -10.49 3.33 8.94
N GLY A 338 -11.09 3.40 10.13
CA GLY A 338 -12.33 4.13 10.36
C GLY A 338 -13.53 3.56 9.60
N ASP A 339 -13.45 2.29 9.16
CA ASP A 339 -14.47 1.61 8.37
C ASP A 339 -14.85 0.26 8.99
N TYR A 340 -16.01 0.25 9.65
CA TYR A 340 -16.57 -0.92 10.32
C TYR A 340 -17.40 -1.81 9.39
N SER A 341 -17.53 -1.50 8.10
CA SER A 341 -18.14 -2.42 7.13
C SER A 341 -17.15 -3.48 6.61
N ILE A 342 -15.86 -3.33 6.89
CA ILE A 342 -14.82 -4.27 6.45
C ILE A 342 -14.71 -5.41 7.48
N TRP A 343 -15.17 -6.60 7.09
CA TRP A 343 -15.14 -7.81 7.94
C TRP A 343 -14.20 -8.89 7.40
N GLU A 344 -13.93 -8.88 6.10
CA GLU A 344 -13.13 -9.85 5.35
C GLU A 344 -12.25 -9.13 4.34
N ASP A 345 -11.33 -9.84 3.68
CA ASP A 345 -10.42 -9.30 2.66
C ASP A 345 -11.05 -9.20 1.26
N GLY A 346 -12.25 -9.73 1.07
CA GLY A 346 -13.00 -9.70 -0.19
C GLY A 346 -12.48 -10.67 -1.26
N ILE A 347 -11.58 -11.58 -0.91
CA ILE A 347 -11.04 -12.59 -1.81
C ILE A 347 -11.85 -13.88 -1.66
N ALA A 348 -12.33 -14.44 -2.77
CA ALA A 348 -13.35 -15.51 -2.70
C ALA A 348 -12.84 -16.84 -2.12
N ASP A 349 -11.53 -17.09 -2.17
CA ASP A 349 -10.90 -18.33 -1.69
C ASP A 349 -10.28 -18.20 -0.29
N THR A 350 -10.51 -17.09 0.41
CA THR A 350 -10.12 -16.83 1.80
C THR A 350 -11.36 -16.79 2.71
N PRO A 351 -11.67 -17.87 3.44
CA PRO A 351 -12.90 -17.93 4.22
C PRO A 351 -12.84 -17.01 5.45
N HIS A 352 -13.87 -16.18 5.64
CA HIS A 352 -14.04 -15.34 6.82
C HIS A 352 -14.25 -16.17 8.11
N CYS A 353 -13.60 -15.76 9.20
CA CYS A 353 -13.69 -16.36 10.53
C CYS A 353 -14.10 -15.34 11.60
N GLY A 354 -15.40 -15.14 11.80
CA GLY A 354 -15.93 -14.14 12.76
C GLY A 354 -15.50 -14.30 14.23
N GLN A 355 -14.87 -15.43 14.61
CA GLN A 355 -14.29 -15.61 15.95
C GLN A 355 -13.06 -14.73 16.20
N VAL A 356 -12.39 -14.27 15.14
CA VAL A 356 -11.22 -13.37 15.18
C VAL A 356 -11.54 -12.06 15.89
N LEU A 357 -12.76 -11.52 15.71
CA LEU A 357 -13.21 -10.26 16.34
C LEU A 357 -13.21 -10.29 17.87
N ASN A 358 -13.27 -11.50 18.44
CA ASN A 358 -13.27 -11.73 19.89
C ASN A 358 -11.89 -12.15 20.42
N MET A 359 -10.87 -12.25 19.55
CA MET A 359 -9.52 -12.56 20.00
C MET A 359 -8.98 -11.41 20.84
N LYS A 360 -8.46 -11.76 22.02
CA LYS A 360 -7.81 -10.81 22.91
C LYS A 360 -6.31 -10.88 22.70
N MET A 361 -5.67 -9.73 22.52
CA MET A 361 -4.21 -9.64 22.52
C MET A 361 -3.64 -10.29 23.78
N ALA A 362 -2.46 -10.90 23.65
CA ALA A 362 -1.82 -11.66 24.71
C ALA A 362 -1.55 -10.85 26.00
N SER A 363 -1.46 -9.52 25.90
CA SER A 363 -1.16 -8.60 27.00
C SER A 363 -2.32 -8.44 27.99
N GLY A 364 -3.57 -8.74 27.62
CA GLY A 364 -4.74 -8.64 28.52
C GLY A 364 -5.05 -7.21 29.02
N GLU A 365 -4.20 -6.23 28.74
CA GLU A 365 -4.42 -4.81 29.03
C GLU A 365 -5.29 -4.20 27.93
N SER A 366 -6.37 -3.54 28.36
CA SER A 366 -7.26 -2.59 27.67
C SER A 366 -7.33 -2.66 26.12
N GLU A 367 -8.56 -2.79 25.60
CA GLU A 367 -8.97 -2.65 24.18
C GLU A 367 -8.65 -1.27 23.55
N ASN A 368 -7.72 -0.49 24.09
CA ASN A 368 -7.17 0.65 23.38
C ASN A 368 -6.09 0.11 22.45
N PRO A 369 -6.33 0.05 21.13
CA PRO A 369 -5.25 -0.23 20.21
C PRO A 369 -4.21 0.84 20.48
N VAL A 370 -3.03 0.39 20.86
CA VAL A 370 -1.77 0.91 20.38
C VAL A 370 -2.03 1.94 19.28
N SER A 371 -1.80 3.22 19.56
CA SER A 371 -2.04 4.29 18.58
C SER A 371 -0.95 4.24 17.51
N LEU A 372 -0.89 3.15 16.76
CA LEU A 372 -0.27 3.15 15.45
C LEU A 372 -1.01 4.18 14.58
N LEU A 373 -0.29 4.72 13.61
CA LEU A 373 -0.87 5.69 12.69
C LEU A 373 -2.08 5.07 11.96
N PRO A 374 -3.02 5.88 11.45
CA PRO A 374 -4.09 5.39 10.57
C PRO A 374 -3.51 4.54 9.42
N ASN A 375 -4.27 3.53 8.98
CA ASN A 375 -3.89 2.57 7.93
C ASN A 375 -2.71 1.62 8.24
N VAL A 376 -2.21 1.59 9.48
CA VAL A 376 -1.18 0.62 9.88
C VAL A 376 -1.83 -0.66 10.38
N LEU A 377 -1.49 -1.79 9.77
CA LEU A 377 -1.96 -3.11 10.17
C LEU A 377 -0.81 -3.90 10.78
N PRO A 378 -0.86 -4.24 12.08
CA PRO A 378 0.18 -5.04 12.72
C PRO A 378 -0.14 -6.53 12.69
N LYS A 379 0.88 -7.37 12.51
CA LYS A 379 0.81 -8.79 12.90
C LYS A 379 0.89 -8.95 14.41
N LEU A 380 -0.09 -9.67 14.95
CA LEU A 380 -0.29 -9.80 16.39
C LEU A 380 -0.02 -11.23 16.89
N PHE A 381 0.58 -11.30 18.07
CA PHE A 381 0.69 -12.53 18.84
C PHE A 381 -0.55 -12.71 19.73
N PHE A 382 -1.24 -13.84 19.58
CA PHE A 382 -2.39 -14.22 20.39
C PHE A 382 -2.11 -15.50 21.17
N LYS A 383 -2.43 -15.51 22.47
CA LYS A 383 -2.27 -16.70 23.32
C LYS A 383 -3.21 -17.86 22.95
N ASN A 384 -4.38 -17.55 22.39
CA ASN A 384 -5.41 -18.52 22.00
C ASN A 384 -5.96 -18.15 20.62
N ALA A 385 -5.30 -18.57 19.55
CA ALA A 385 -5.89 -18.45 18.22
C ALA A 385 -7.13 -19.35 18.16
N ALA A 386 -8.27 -18.76 17.79
CA ALA A 386 -9.48 -19.52 17.53
C ALA A 386 -9.26 -20.53 16.40
N THR A 387 -9.99 -21.64 16.41
CA THR A 387 -9.95 -22.63 15.31
C THR A 387 -10.64 -22.05 14.09
N CYS A 388 -9.87 -21.36 13.25
CA CYS A 388 -10.34 -20.80 11.98
C CYS A 388 -9.89 -21.69 10.80
N PRO A 389 -10.73 -21.83 9.76
CA PRO A 389 -10.41 -22.66 8.58
C PRO A 389 -9.15 -22.17 7.84
N ASP A 390 -8.84 -20.88 7.93
CA ASP A 390 -7.74 -20.18 7.30
C ASP A 390 -6.64 -19.78 8.29
N ALA A 391 -6.59 -20.34 9.51
CA ALA A 391 -5.59 -20.00 10.53
C ALA A 391 -4.12 -20.29 10.09
N SER A 392 -3.94 -21.01 8.99
CA SER A 392 -2.62 -21.22 8.37
C SER A 392 -2.31 -20.19 7.27
N ASN A 393 -3.28 -19.42 6.78
CA ASN A 393 -3.06 -18.42 5.75
C ASN A 393 -2.03 -17.39 6.24
N PRO A 394 -1.07 -16.95 5.41
CA PRO A 394 -0.07 -15.98 5.83
C PRO A 394 -0.69 -14.63 6.26
N MET A 395 -1.84 -14.24 5.71
CA MET A 395 -2.61 -13.05 6.08
C MET A 395 -3.59 -13.26 7.22
N PHE A 396 -3.56 -14.40 7.91
CA PHE A 396 -4.30 -14.53 9.14
C PHE A 396 -3.69 -13.59 10.20
N PRO A 397 -4.49 -12.80 10.94
CA PRO A 397 -3.98 -11.75 11.83
C PRO A 397 -3.19 -12.26 13.04
N ALA A 398 -3.29 -13.56 13.34
CA ALA A 398 -2.60 -14.18 14.47
C ALA A 398 -1.36 -14.96 14.02
N ALA A 399 -0.30 -14.91 14.84
CA ALA A 399 0.80 -15.84 14.74
C ALA A 399 0.31 -17.30 14.77
N SER A 400 0.76 -18.09 13.80
CA SER A 400 0.37 -19.50 13.63
C SER A 400 1.61 -20.37 13.56
N VAL A 401 1.54 -21.54 14.21
CA VAL A 401 2.65 -22.50 14.29
C VAL A 401 2.92 -23.16 12.92
N ASN A 402 1.92 -23.18 12.03
CA ASN A 402 2.01 -23.75 10.70
C ASN A 402 1.46 -22.75 9.67
N THR A 403 2.31 -21.86 9.19
CA THR A 403 1.96 -20.97 8.08
C THR A 403 1.98 -21.75 6.77
N GLY A 404 0.84 -21.78 6.09
CA GLY A 404 0.63 -22.32 4.74
C GLY A 404 1.18 -21.38 3.67
N THR A 405 0.50 -21.27 2.53
CA THR A 405 0.85 -20.36 1.42
C THR A 405 -0.30 -19.38 1.16
N PHE A 406 -0.04 -18.33 0.39
CA PHE A 406 -1.12 -17.50 -0.15
C PHE A 406 -2.05 -18.34 -1.05
N THR A 407 -3.31 -17.93 -1.14
CA THR A 407 -4.29 -18.49 -2.07
C THR A 407 -4.07 -17.96 -3.49
N GLU A 408 -4.73 -18.56 -4.48
CA GLU A 408 -4.65 -18.10 -5.88
C GLU A 408 -5.21 -16.68 -6.02
N GLY A 409 -6.33 -16.38 -5.33
CA GLY A 409 -6.91 -15.05 -5.30
C GLY A 409 -5.98 -13.98 -4.69
N GLN A 410 -5.28 -14.32 -3.61
CA GLN A 410 -4.29 -13.44 -2.98
C GLN A 410 -3.10 -13.16 -3.91
N LEU A 411 -2.55 -14.19 -4.55
CA LEU A 411 -1.45 -14.04 -5.50
C LEU A 411 -1.84 -13.23 -6.74
N SER A 412 -3.05 -13.44 -7.26
CA SER A 412 -3.58 -12.65 -8.37
C SER A 412 -3.74 -11.18 -8.00
N SER A 413 -4.16 -10.88 -6.76
CA SER A 413 -4.24 -9.50 -6.25
C SER A 413 -2.85 -8.85 -6.18
N LEU A 414 -1.88 -9.54 -5.55
CA LEU A 414 -0.50 -9.09 -5.45
C LEU A 414 0.12 -8.82 -6.83
N ALA A 415 -0.11 -9.70 -7.80
CA ALA A 415 0.42 -9.58 -9.16
C ALA A 415 -0.13 -8.36 -9.92
N LYS A 416 -1.36 -7.92 -9.59
CA LYS A 416 -1.94 -6.68 -10.12
C LYS A 416 -1.40 -5.44 -9.42
N MET A 417 -1.04 -5.56 -8.13
CA MET A 417 -0.62 -4.42 -7.32
C MET A 417 0.83 -4.02 -7.52
N ILE A 418 1.75 -4.98 -7.67
CA ILE A 418 3.19 -4.66 -7.81
C ILE A 418 3.44 -3.70 -8.99
N PRO A 419 2.91 -3.93 -10.21
CA PRO A 419 3.09 -3.01 -11.33
C PRO A 419 2.52 -1.61 -11.11
N VAL A 420 1.61 -1.41 -10.14
CA VAL A 420 0.98 -0.11 -9.86
C VAL A 420 1.93 0.79 -9.08
N TYR A 421 2.81 0.22 -8.27
CA TYR A 421 3.71 0.97 -7.42
C TYR A 421 4.96 1.41 -8.18
N PRO A 422 5.39 2.67 -8.07
CA PRO A 422 6.62 3.13 -8.72
C PRO A 422 7.85 2.37 -8.19
N HIS A 423 8.59 1.73 -9.09
CA HIS A 423 9.90 1.12 -8.84
C HIS A 423 10.68 0.89 -10.15
#